data_AF-A0A523IBC2-F1
#
_entry.id   AF-A0A523IBC2-F1
#
_cell.length_a   1.000
_cell.length_b   1.000
_cell.length_c   1.000
_cell.angle_alpha   90.00
_cell.angle_beta   90.00
_cell.angle_gamma   90.00
#
_symmetry.space_group_name_H-M   'P 1'
#
loop_
_entity.id
_entity.type
_entity.pdbx_description
1 polymer ?
#
loop_
_entity_poly.entity_id
_entity_poly.type
_entity_poly.pdbx_seq_one_letter_code
_entity_poly.pdbx_strand_id
1 'polypeptide(L)'
;MTAVFTLTLSIIMFLPVINRAQETSTFQIIQTQIFNANCITCHQSGTSFARQSGLILTQDNAYSNLVDVVPKNAAAAADGLVRVASEGGEFAPHKSFLWEKINAPEQNHFYQDHQNYGSLMPLGLDYLTN
;
A
#
# COMPACT_ATOMS: atom_id res chain seq x y z
N MET A 1 -9.28 71.61 -19.52
CA MET A 1 -9.44 70.26 -20.13
C MET A 1 -8.44 69.34 -19.42
N THR A 2 -8.85 68.84 -18.26
CA THR A 2 -9.11 67.39 -17.99
C THR A 2 -7.84 66.56 -17.92
N ALA A 3 -7.38 66.37 -16.67
CA ALA A 3 -6.43 65.34 -16.26
C ALA A 3 -7.07 63.95 -16.41
N VAL A 4 -6.32 62.98 -16.93
CA VAL A 4 -6.60 61.56 -16.68
C VAL A 4 -5.27 60.82 -16.52
N PHE A 5 -4.82 60.74 -15.27
CA PHE A 5 -3.79 59.82 -14.83
C PHE A 5 -4.48 58.45 -14.69
N THR A 6 -4.44 57.62 -15.74
CA THR A 6 -4.99 56.25 -15.65
C THR A 6 -4.02 55.38 -14.88
N LEU A 7 -4.19 55.37 -13.55
CA LEU A 7 -3.63 54.38 -12.64
C LEU A 7 -4.31 53.03 -12.97
N THR A 8 -3.71 52.21 -13.84
CA THR A 8 -4.15 50.83 -14.00
C THR A 8 -3.79 50.10 -12.72
N LEU A 9 -4.80 49.98 -11.85
CA LEU A 9 -4.79 49.24 -10.61
C LEU A 9 -4.38 47.79 -10.92
N SER A 10 -3.11 47.46 -10.71
CA SER A 10 -2.63 46.08 -10.64
C SER A 10 -3.26 45.44 -9.41
N ILE A 11 -4.49 44.94 -9.57
CA ILE A 11 -5.11 44.04 -8.60
C ILE A 11 -4.24 42.79 -8.63
N ILE A 12 -3.23 42.75 -7.77
CA ILE A 12 -2.62 41.51 -7.34
C ILE A 12 -3.77 40.77 -6.66
N MET A 13 -4.40 39.88 -7.42
CA MET A 13 -5.34 38.89 -6.91
C MET A 13 -4.53 38.03 -5.93
N PHE A 14 -4.43 38.50 -4.69
CA PHE A 14 -4.04 37.69 -3.55
C PHE A 14 -5.18 36.68 -3.37
N LEU A 15 -5.17 35.66 -4.22
CA LEU A 15 -5.85 34.42 -3.92
C LEU A 15 -5.36 34.02 -2.52
N PRO A 16 -6.25 33.81 -1.54
CA PRO A 16 -5.82 33.11 -0.35
C PRO A 16 -5.33 31.76 -0.86
N VAL A 17 -4.03 31.53 -0.83
CA VAL A 17 -3.47 30.19 -0.90
C VAL A 17 -4.03 29.52 0.34
N ILE A 18 -5.16 28.85 0.18
CA ILE A 18 -5.72 28.00 1.20
C ILE A 18 -4.69 26.88 1.33
N ASN A 19 -3.77 27.02 2.30
CA ASN A 19 -2.94 25.94 2.78
C ASN A 19 -3.89 24.90 3.37
N ARG A 20 -4.46 24.06 2.50
CA ARG A 20 -5.04 22.80 2.92
C ARG A 20 -3.83 22.00 3.39
N ALA A 21 -3.64 21.89 4.70
CA ALA A 21 -2.83 20.79 5.21
C ALA A 21 -3.47 19.53 4.64
N GLN A 22 -2.82 18.91 3.66
CA GLN A 22 -3.27 17.65 3.11
C GLN A 22 -3.05 16.63 4.23
N GLU A 23 -4.12 16.27 4.93
CA GLU A 23 -4.09 15.20 5.91
C GLU A 23 -3.50 13.96 5.23
N THR A 24 -2.48 13.38 5.85
CA THR A 24 -1.81 12.19 5.31
C THR A 24 -2.80 11.04 5.42
N SER A 25 -3.12 10.39 4.30
CA SER A 25 -4.04 9.26 4.33
C SER A 25 -3.44 8.10 5.14
N THR A 26 -4.29 7.28 5.76
CA THR A 26 -3.82 6.07 6.46
C THR A 26 -3.00 5.18 5.53
N PHE A 27 -3.35 5.11 4.25
CA PHE A 27 -2.56 4.36 3.27
C PHE A 27 -1.18 4.99 3.05
N GLN A 28 -1.07 6.32 3.02
CA GLN A 28 0.22 6.99 2.90
C GLN A 28 1.09 6.77 4.15
N ILE A 29 0.50 6.69 5.34
CA ILE A 29 1.19 6.25 6.56
C ILE A 29 1.71 4.82 6.41
N ILE A 30 0.87 3.86 5.98
CA ILE A 30 1.27 2.47 5.72
C ILE A 30 2.38 2.40 4.67
N GLN A 31 2.25 3.14 3.57
CA GLN A 31 3.23 3.18 2.49
C GLN A 31 4.60 3.63 3.03
N THR A 32 4.63 4.71 3.79
CA THR A 32 5.88 5.33 4.24
C THR A 32 6.52 4.61 5.41
N GLN A 33 5.74 4.17 6.39
CA GLN A 33 6.27 3.61 7.63
C GLN A 33 6.45 2.09 7.56
N ILE A 34 5.65 1.40 6.74
CA ILE A 34 5.66 -0.07 6.67
C ILE A 34 6.29 -0.53 5.35
N PHE A 35 5.68 -0.19 4.21
CA PHE A 35 6.11 -0.75 2.92
C PHE A 35 7.49 -0.24 2.48
N ASN A 36 7.74 1.07 2.56
CA ASN A 36 9.03 1.65 2.18
C ASN A 36 10.17 1.15 3.07
N ALA A 37 9.91 0.93 4.36
CA ALA A 37 10.93 0.49 5.31
C ALA A 37 11.24 -1.02 5.17
N ASN A 38 10.22 -1.85 4.91
CA ASN A 38 10.34 -3.29 5.10
C ASN A 38 10.11 -4.13 3.84
N CYS A 39 9.48 -3.59 2.79
CA CYS A 39 8.95 -4.41 1.70
C CYS A 39 9.53 -4.08 0.32
N ILE A 40 9.79 -2.80 0.01
CA ILE A 40 10.15 -2.37 -1.34
C ILE A 40 11.46 -2.96 -1.86
N THR A 41 12.44 -3.24 -0.99
CA THR A 41 13.72 -3.86 -1.39
C THR A 41 13.50 -5.15 -2.16
N CYS A 42 12.49 -5.93 -1.77
CA CYS A 42 12.08 -7.16 -2.44
C CYS A 42 10.90 -6.94 -3.42
N HIS A 43 10.01 -5.99 -3.16
CA HIS A 43 8.79 -5.74 -3.94
C HIS A 43 8.85 -4.43 -4.74
N GLN A 44 9.95 -4.19 -5.45
CA GLN A 44 10.07 -3.11 -6.44
C GLN A 44 10.22 -3.68 -7.85
N SER A 45 9.91 -2.86 -8.86
CA SER A 45 10.09 -3.26 -10.26
C SER A 45 11.52 -3.74 -10.52
N GLY A 46 11.65 -4.84 -11.25
CA GLY A 46 12.95 -5.42 -11.60
C GLY A 46 13.53 -6.42 -10.59
N THR A 47 12.97 -6.59 -9.40
CA THR A 47 13.41 -7.67 -8.49
C THR A 47 12.85 -9.03 -8.89
N SER A 48 13.52 -10.11 -8.46
CA SER A 48 13.04 -11.48 -8.64
C SER A 48 11.71 -11.72 -7.90
N PHE A 49 11.62 -11.27 -6.64
CA PHE A 49 10.43 -11.46 -5.81
C PHE A 49 9.21 -10.70 -6.35
N ALA A 50 9.37 -9.47 -6.87
CA ALA A 50 8.27 -8.75 -7.51
C ALA A 50 7.76 -9.47 -8.76
N ARG A 51 8.66 -10.01 -9.60
CA ARG A 51 8.25 -10.82 -10.78
C ARG A 51 7.57 -12.12 -10.39
N GLN A 52 8.08 -12.81 -9.38
CA GLN A 52 7.52 -14.09 -8.93
C GLN A 52 6.13 -13.89 -8.33
N SER A 53 5.97 -12.92 -7.44
CA SER A 53 4.69 -12.61 -6.76
C SER A 53 3.72 -11.79 -7.60
N GLY A 54 4.22 -11.10 -8.64
CA GLY A 54 3.46 -10.12 -9.41
C GLY A 54 3.07 -8.88 -8.59
N LEU A 55 3.81 -8.58 -7.52
CA LEU A 55 3.47 -7.54 -6.54
C LEU A 55 4.58 -6.47 -6.47
N ILE A 56 4.20 -5.24 -6.81
CA ILE A 56 5.03 -4.04 -6.65
C ILE A 56 4.42 -3.16 -5.55
N LEU A 57 5.23 -2.81 -4.55
CA LEU A 57 4.83 -2.05 -3.35
C LEU A 57 5.42 -0.64 -3.31
N THR A 58 5.98 -0.15 -4.41
CA THR A 58 6.35 1.26 -4.55
C THR A 58 5.11 2.14 -4.58
N GLN A 59 5.25 3.40 -4.13
CA GLN A 59 4.14 4.33 -3.88
C GLN A 59 3.12 4.43 -5.03
N ASP A 60 3.58 4.46 -6.28
CA ASP A 60 2.71 4.61 -7.46
C ASP A 60 1.91 3.34 -7.80
N ASN A 61 2.28 2.19 -7.25
CA ASN A 61 1.72 0.88 -7.63
C ASN A 61 1.02 0.17 -6.48
N ALA A 62 1.47 0.36 -5.23
CA ALA A 62 1.11 -0.47 -4.09
C ALA A 62 -0.41 -0.63 -3.92
N TYR A 63 -1.17 0.47 -3.90
CA TYR A 63 -2.61 0.42 -3.69
C TYR A 63 -3.31 -0.45 -4.75
N SER A 64 -3.09 -0.11 -6.02
CA SER A 64 -3.65 -0.83 -7.18
C SER A 64 -3.18 -2.28 -7.30
N ASN A 65 -2.05 -2.62 -6.70
CA ASN A 65 -1.51 -3.97 -6.69
C ASN A 65 -2.02 -4.79 -5.50
N LEU A 66 -2.57 -4.17 -4.46
CA LEU A 66 -2.97 -4.85 -3.23
C LEU A 66 -4.48 -5.01 -3.12
N VAL A 67 -5.22 -3.92 -3.28
CA VAL A 67 -6.62 -3.88 -2.89
C VAL A 67 -7.46 -4.66 -3.90
N ASP A 68 -8.11 -5.72 -3.41
CA ASP A 68 -8.98 -6.65 -4.16
C ASP A 68 -8.31 -7.32 -5.38
N VAL A 69 -6.98 -7.37 -5.39
CA VAL A 69 -6.23 -8.04 -6.45
C VAL A 69 -6.04 -9.51 -6.10
N VAL A 70 -6.45 -10.41 -7.00
CA VAL A 70 -6.20 -11.85 -6.87
C VAL A 70 -4.69 -12.11 -6.82
N PRO A 71 -4.17 -12.84 -5.81
CA PRO A 71 -2.75 -13.14 -5.70
C PRO A 71 -2.31 -14.09 -6.82
N LYS A 72 -1.05 -13.96 -7.26
CA LYS A 72 -0.44 -14.88 -8.23
C LYS A 72 -0.18 -16.28 -7.65
N ASN A 73 -0.17 -16.41 -6.31
CA ASN A 73 -0.10 -17.71 -5.66
C ASN A 73 -1.39 -18.49 -5.96
N ALA A 74 -1.25 -19.61 -6.69
CA ALA A 74 -2.41 -20.37 -7.17
C ALA A 74 -3.23 -21.01 -6.03
N ALA A 75 -2.60 -21.40 -4.92
CA ALA A 75 -3.32 -21.95 -3.77
C ALA A 75 -4.16 -20.87 -3.09
N ALA A 76 -3.56 -19.71 -2.79
CA ALA A 76 -4.30 -18.59 -2.19
C ALA A 76 -5.43 -18.09 -3.09
N ALA A 77 -5.21 -18.08 -4.41
CA ALA A 77 -6.25 -17.75 -5.37
C ALA A 77 -7.38 -18.80 -5.40
N ALA A 78 -7.04 -20.10 -5.32
CA ALA A 78 -8.02 -21.18 -5.26
C ALA A 78 -8.86 -21.15 -3.98
N ASP A 79 -8.28 -20.67 -2.87
CA ASP A 79 -8.96 -20.45 -1.59
C ASP A 79 -9.82 -19.17 -1.60
N GLY A 80 -9.86 -18.44 -2.72
CA GLY A 80 -10.71 -17.27 -2.90
C GLY A 80 -10.18 -15.99 -2.24
N LEU A 81 -8.90 -15.97 -1.84
CA LEU A 81 -8.29 -14.79 -1.23
C LEU A 81 -7.98 -13.71 -2.26
N VAL A 82 -7.97 -12.46 -1.78
CA VAL A 82 -7.35 -11.32 -2.46
C VAL A 82 -6.10 -10.90 -1.69
N ARG A 83 -5.24 -10.07 -2.28
CA ARG A 83 -4.01 -9.62 -1.61
C ARG A 83 -4.33 -8.83 -0.33
N VAL A 84 -5.20 -7.82 -0.43
CA VAL A 84 -5.79 -7.11 0.70
C VAL A 84 -7.26 -6.87 0.37
N ALA A 85 -8.17 -7.32 1.23
CA ALA A 85 -9.59 -7.13 1.03
C ALA A 85 -9.98 -5.67 1.37
N SER A 86 -10.76 -5.05 0.49
CA SER A 86 -11.34 -3.71 0.76
C SER A 86 -12.56 -3.77 1.68
N GLU A 87 -13.20 -4.94 1.79
CA GLU A 87 -14.23 -5.13 2.80
C GLU A 87 -13.62 -4.89 4.18
N GLY A 88 -14.17 -3.94 4.92
CA GLY A 88 -13.69 -3.65 6.26
C GLY A 88 -14.23 -4.66 7.28
N GLY A 89 -13.89 -4.42 8.55
CA GLY A 89 -14.40 -5.19 9.67
C GLY A 89 -13.57 -6.43 9.99
N GLU A 90 -14.08 -7.23 10.92
CA GLU A 90 -13.36 -8.36 11.53
C GLU A 90 -12.97 -9.46 10.53
N PHE A 91 -13.71 -9.59 9.42
CA PHE A 91 -13.47 -10.62 8.42
C PHE A 91 -12.42 -10.26 7.36
N ALA A 92 -12.05 -8.98 7.25
CA ALA A 92 -11.10 -8.51 6.25
C ALA A 92 -9.75 -9.27 6.28
N PRO A 93 -9.15 -9.55 7.46
CA PRO A 93 -7.90 -10.31 7.54
C PRO A 93 -8.03 -11.73 6.99
N HIS A 94 -9.15 -12.41 7.23
CA HIS A 94 -9.41 -13.78 6.75
C HIS A 94 -9.59 -13.89 5.22
N LYS A 95 -9.83 -12.76 4.53
CA LYS A 95 -9.87 -12.71 3.06
C LYS A 95 -8.60 -12.11 2.44
N SER A 96 -7.63 -11.74 3.27
CA SER A 96 -6.44 -11.00 2.87
C SER A 96 -5.20 -11.89 2.92
N PHE A 97 -4.71 -12.28 1.75
CA PHE A 97 -3.49 -13.07 1.64
C PHE A 97 -2.28 -12.35 2.25
N LEU A 98 -2.18 -11.02 2.16
CA LEU A 98 -1.08 -10.29 2.81
C LEU A 98 -1.06 -10.53 4.32
N TRP A 99 -2.23 -10.65 4.97
CA TRP A 99 -2.32 -10.89 6.41
C TRP A 99 -1.73 -12.25 6.80
N GLU A 100 -2.09 -13.31 6.06
CA GLU A 100 -1.50 -14.64 6.22
C GLU A 100 0.03 -14.62 6.10
N LYS A 101 0.56 -13.73 5.26
CA LYS A 101 2.01 -13.64 5.03
C LYS A 101 2.77 -12.89 6.12
N ILE A 102 2.13 -11.99 6.87
CA ILE A 102 2.84 -11.11 7.83
C ILE A 102 2.44 -11.37 9.30
N ASN A 103 1.39 -12.14 9.55
CA ASN A 103 0.90 -12.42 10.90
C ASN A 103 1.73 -13.51 11.60
N ALA A 104 2.95 -13.15 12.01
CA ALA A 104 3.90 -14.06 12.63
C ALA A 104 3.39 -14.82 13.87
N PRO A 105 2.56 -14.23 14.77
CA PRO A 105 1.94 -14.98 15.87
C PRO A 105 1.16 -16.23 15.41
N GLU A 106 0.55 -16.19 14.22
CA GLU A 106 -0.24 -17.28 13.63
C GLU A 106 0.57 -18.17 12.67
N GLN A 107 1.91 -18.22 12.81
CA GLN A 107 2.76 -19.03 11.93
C GLN A 107 2.39 -20.53 11.92
N ASN A 108 1.86 -21.05 13.03
CA ASN A 108 1.45 -22.46 13.11
C ASN A 108 0.26 -22.74 12.18
N HIS A 109 -0.76 -21.88 12.22
CA HIS A 109 -1.88 -21.90 11.27
C HIS A 109 -1.36 -21.83 9.84
N PHE A 110 -0.50 -20.84 9.56
CA PHE A 110 0.05 -20.64 8.21
C PHE A 110 0.72 -21.89 7.63
N TYR A 111 1.58 -22.58 8.39
CA TYR A 111 2.31 -23.74 7.86
C TYR A 111 1.50 -25.05 7.89
N GLN A 112 0.51 -25.18 8.77
CA GLN A 112 -0.32 -26.39 8.87
C GLN A 112 -1.45 -26.39 7.84
N ASP A 113 -2.08 -25.23 7.65
CA ASP A 113 -3.32 -25.14 6.88
C ASP A 113 -3.06 -24.70 5.43
N HIS A 114 -1.87 -24.15 5.13
CA HIS A 114 -1.56 -23.54 3.84
C HIS A 114 -0.25 -24.02 3.21
N GLN A 115 -0.14 -25.34 2.97
CA GLN A 115 1.06 -26.01 2.46
C GLN A 115 1.69 -25.40 1.19
N ASN A 116 0.94 -24.59 0.43
CA ASN A 116 1.39 -23.98 -0.84
C ASN A 116 1.44 -22.45 -0.84
N TYR A 117 1.31 -21.80 0.32
CA TYR A 117 1.38 -20.33 0.40
C TYR A 117 2.82 -19.81 0.35
N GLY A 118 3.82 -20.69 0.48
CA GLY A 118 5.24 -20.35 0.53
C GLY A 118 5.69 -20.07 1.96
N SER A 119 6.52 -19.05 2.18
CA SER A 119 7.06 -18.70 3.50
C SER A 119 6.48 -17.40 4.04
N LEU A 120 6.47 -17.20 5.35
CA LEU A 120 6.15 -15.91 5.95
C LEU A 120 7.07 -14.78 5.45
N MET A 121 6.59 -13.55 5.59
CA MET A 121 7.27 -12.32 5.23
C MET A 121 7.57 -11.50 6.50
N PRO A 122 8.70 -10.76 6.52
CA PRO A 122 9.68 -10.63 5.43
C PRO A 122 10.57 -11.88 5.29
N LEU A 123 10.95 -12.21 4.04
CA LEU A 123 11.70 -13.45 3.79
C LEU A 123 13.15 -13.35 4.29
N GLY A 124 13.50 -14.20 5.26
CA GLY A 124 14.87 -14.28 5.78
C GLY A 124 15.30 -13.10 6.66
N LEU A 125 14.34 -12.29 7.13
CA LEU A 125 14.56 -11.20 8.08
C LEU A 125 13.64 -11.43 9.30
N ASP A 126 13.83 -10.59 10.33
CA ASP A 126 12.94 -10.57 11.49
C ASP A 126 11.51 -10.17 11.09
N TYR A 127 10.54 -10.66 11.87
CA TYR A 127 9.14 -10.32 11.71
C TYR A 127 8.89 -8.83 11.93
N LEU A 128 7.80 -8.31 11.34
CA LEU A 128 7.36 -6.93 11.59
C LEU A 128 7.03 -6.77 13.08
N THR A 129 7.61 -5.75 13.72
CA THR A 129 7.30 -5.35 15.10
C THR A 129 6.67 -3.96 15.11
N ASN A 130 5.94 -3.66 16.19
CA ASN A 130 5.32 -2.35 16.44
C ASN A 130 6.29 -1.35 17.08
#